data_AF-A0A350PZI7-F1
#
_entry.id   AF-A0A350PZI7-F1
#
_cell.length_a   1.000
_cell.length_b   1.000
_cell.length_c   1.000
_cell.angle_alpha   90.00
_cell.angle_beta   90.00
_cell.angle_gamma   90.00
#
_symmetry.space_group_name_H-M   'P 1'
#
loop_
_entity.id
_entity.type
_entity.pdbx_description
1 polymer ?
#
loop_
_entity_poly.entity_id
_entity_poly.type
_entity_poly.pdbx_seq_one_letter_code
_entity_poly.pdbx_strand_id
1 'polypeptide(L)'
;MKLSYWLSPILRLLAKASLVLIPLSFIFGGAIYPRLHAALQVRVDPAFAGGPLLATYCDALGDDAGSGGLSYPLHEAFAGGGLADLAVYEVRRPLVNAAWSEPADFWQLDVTLSQLANPFSLASGFSGIVVSIYIDIDGPSGSSQTEAARGEYVAFPLEAAWDFMVRLDGSLPGGAELITVAGQRQPLTCFVVTQTATLAVRIPLDLAETKPVLDGRPTRHWVLCCLADPLAPGGIMAVREAAGLRSGGGAASLDASRVYDLIAPDGRSQAELLAAAPDPVSGLVVLPPLEVPGFDPLVSYRSPRAQASRSAAAQRLEELRLAAAAESEADQAAWQAQQALDLASADRLTRAVALFGAGRSAEAEAAFDSLLQADPDAAEALAYKGSLMAMRGGQTNPAQAVALVQAAFQLLDRAVALSAASGPEGARQAALLNRANVAAAVPEAVFGKLVQAAADFEAVAALLKAGGQPRGAAGYYLEAALCLEKAGRDQAARTMFLRALSLAERPARVELELARRGYRR
;
A
#
# COMPACT_ATOMS: atom_id res chain seq x y z
N MET A 1 35.12 25.06 -53.49
CA MET A 1 34.17 26.13 -53.06
C MET A 1 32.81 25.86 -53.67
N LYS A 2 31.74 25.86 -52.83
CA LYS A 2 30.29 25.73 -53.11
C LYS A 2 29.58 24.55 -52.40
N LEU A 3 29.93 24.28 -51.14
CA LEU A 3 29.03 23.52 -50.22
C LEU A 3 28.03 24.45 -49.49
N SER A 4 28.20 25.77 -49.58
CA SER A 4 27.42 26.75 -48.79
C SER A 4 26.06 27.15 -49.37
N TYR A 5 25.74 26.78 -50.62
CA TYR A 5 24.50 27.24 -51.27
C TYR A 5 23.31 26.28 -51.09
N TRP A 6 23.54 25.01 -50.77
CA TRP A 6 22.47 24.02 -50.58
C TRP A 6 22.02 23.82 -49.11
N LEU A 7 22.88 24.17 -48.15
CA LEU A 7 22.54 24.10 -46.73
C LEU A 7 21.59 25.24 -46.30
N SER A 8 21.64 26.41 -46.95
CA SER A 8 20.87 27.60 -46.57
C SER A 8 19.34 27.44 -46.59
N PRO A 9 18.69 26.88 -47.63
CA PRO A 9 17.23 26.73 -47.63
C PRO A 9 16.76 25.67 -46.64
N ILE A 10 17.49 24.56 -46.49
CA ILE A 10 17.15 23.46 -45.57
C ILE A 10 17.34 23.90 -44.11
N LEU A 11 18.44 24.59 -43.76
CA LEU A 11 18.62 25.15 -42.42
C LEU A 11 17.58 26.21 -42.10
N ARG A 12 17.17 27.04 -43.07
CA ARG A 12 16.10 28.03 -42.88
C ARG A 12 14.73 27.37 -42.75
N LEU A 13 14.48 26.26 -43.43
CA LEU A 13 13.25 25.48 -43.27
C LEU A 13 13.22 24.79 -41.91
N LEU A 14 14.33 24.20 -41.47
CA LEU A 14 14.47 23.58 -40.14
C LEU A 14 14.40 24.61 -39.00
N ALA A 15 14.99 25.80 -39.18
CA ALA A 15 14.90 26.88 -38.20
C ALA A 15 13.49 27.50 -38.11
N LYS A 16 12.78 27.59 -39.24
CA LYS A 16 11.36 28.02 -39.24
C LYS A 16 10.44 26.93 -38.70
N ALA A 17 10.74 25.67 -38.98
CA ALA A 17 10.02 24.53 -38.41
C ALA A 17 10.25 24.45 -36.90
N SER A 18 11.47 24.67 -36.38
CA SER A 18 11.75 24.68 -34.94
C SER A 18 11.12 25.87 -34.22
N LEU A 19 11.04 27.05 -34.85
CA LEU A 19 10.32 28.22 -34.32
C LEU A 19 8.80 28.04 -34.23
N VAL A 20 8.22 27.06 -34.93
CA VAL A 20 6.79 26.74 -34.87
C VAL A 20 6.55 25.49 -34.01
N LEU A 21 7.36 24.44 -34.17
CA LEU A 21 7.24 23.16 -33.47
C LEU A 21 7.65 23.22 -32.00
N ILE A 22 8.63 24.04 -31.63
CA ILE A 22 9.04 24.19 -30.23
C ILE A 22 7.93 24.89 -29.42
N PRO A 23 7.39 26.06 -29.83
CA PRO A 23 6.25 26.63 -29.11
C PRO A 23 4.98 25.77 -29.24
N LEU A 24 4.72 25.07 -30.36
CA LEU A 24 3.61 24.10 -30.41
C LEU A 24 3.80 22.93 -29.43
N SER A 25 5.03 22.45 -29.20
CA SER A 25 5.28 21.39 -28.22
C SER A 25 5.16 21.88 -26.79
N PHE A 26 5.32 23.18 -26.51
CA PHE A 26 5.00 23.77 -25.21
C PHE A 26 3.50 24.08 -25.06
N ILE A 27 2.83 24.55 -26.11
CA ILE A 27 1.39 24.91 -26.10
C ILE A 27 0.50 23.65 -26.08
N PHE A 28 0.84 22.64 -26.88
CA PHE A 28 0.13 21.36 -26.91
C PHE A 28 0.83 20.29 -26.08
N GLY A 29 2.00 20.56 -25.49
CA GLY A 29 2.65 19.65 -24.56
C GLY A 29 1.73 19.27 -23.41
N GLY A 30 1.03 20.25 -22.80
CA GLY A 30 0.07 20.00 -21.73
C GLY A 30 -1.20 19.23 -22.15
N ALA A 31 -1.49 19.11 -23.45
CA ALA A 31 -2.66 18.38 -23.96
C ALA A 31 -2.28 17.04 -24.60
N ILE A 32 -1.10 16.96 -25.21
CA ILE A 32 -0.59 15.79 -25.92
C ILE A 32 0.23 14.94 -24.98
N TYR A 33 1.12 15.47 -24.12
CA TYR A 33 1.89 14.63 -23.19
C TYR A 33 1.00 13.88 -22.20
N PRO A 34 0.03 14.50 -21.49
CA PRO A 34 -0.84 13.74 -20.61
C PRO A 34 -1.73 12.75 -21.34
N ARG A 35 -2.11 13.02 -22.59
CA ARG A 35 -2.92 12.10 -23.41
C ARG A 35 -2.08 10.99 -24.05
N LEU A 36 -0.83 11.25 -24.44
CA LEU A 36 0.13 10.23 -24.86
C LEU A 36 0.58 9.42 -23.65
N HIS A 37 0.75 10.01 -22.48
CA HIS A 37 1.10 9.31 -21.23
C HIS A 37 -0.11 8.51 -20.70
N ALA A 38 -1.34 9.01 -20.83
CA ALA A 38 -2.56 8.25 -20.54
C ALA A 38 -2.85 7.18 -21.60
N ALA A 39 -2.40 7.35 -22.86
CA ALA A 39 -2.55 6.36 -23.92
C ALA A 39 -1.36 5.39 -24.06
N LEU A 40 -0.19 5.69 -23.46
CA LEU A 40 1.04 4.89 -23.49
C LEU A 40 1.57 4.56 -22.10
N GLN A 41 0.75 4.63 -21.04
CA GLN A 41 1.03 3.90 -19.80
C GLN A 41 0.79 2.40 -20.01
N VAL A 42 1.58 1.79 -20.90
CA VAL A 42 1.73 0.34 -20.96
C VAL A 42 2.70 -0.04 -19.84
N ARG A 43 2.21 -0.11 -18.60
CA ARG A 43 2.87 -0.93 -17.57
C ARG A 43 2.34 -2.33 -17.73
N VAL A 44 3.10 -3.17 -18.39
CA VAL A 44 2.90 -4.60 -18.28
C VAL A 44 4.31 -5.17 -18.01
N ASP A 45 4.33 -6.23 -17.20
CA ASP A 45 5.41 -7.21 -16.97
C ASP A 45 5.73 -7.49 -15.48
N PRO A 46 5.11 -8.52 -14.90
CA PRO A 46 5.81 -9.52 -14.07
C PRO A 46 5.89 -10.84 -14.84
N ALA A 47 6.47 -10.71 -16.02
CA ALA A 47 6.44 -11.61 -17.16
C ALA A 47 5.33 -11.31 -18.20
N PHE A 48 4.48 -10.30 -17.98
CA PHE A 48 3.29 -9.88 -18.74
C PHE A 48 1.95 -10.59 -18.41
N ALA A 49 1.76 -10.76 -17.10
CA ALA A 49 0.51 -10.96 -16.34
C ALA A 49 -0.26 -12.27 -16.54
N GLY A 50 -0.51 -12.95 -15.40
CA GLY A 50 -1.43 -14.08 -15.29
C GLY A 50 -2.87 -13.72 -15.69
N GLY A 51 -3.81 -14.63 -15.48
CA GLY A 51 -5.21 -14.37 -15.82
C GLY A 51 -5.79 -13.17 -15.05
N PRO A 52 -7.03 -12.76 -15.37
CA PRO A 52 -7.74 -11.72 -14.62
C PRO A 52 -7.70 -12.00 -13.12
N LEU A 53 -7.60 -10.92 -12.34
CA LEU A 53 -7.69 -10.98 -10.90
C LEU A 53 -9.00 -11.69 -10.48
N LEU A 54 -8.84 -12.77 -9.72
CA LEU A 54 -9.92 -13.60 -9.19
C LEU A 54 -10.33 -13.11 -7.80
N ALA A 55 -9.36 -12.97 -6.90
CA ALA A 55 -9.57 -12.51 -5.53
C ALA A 55 -8.37 -11.72 -5.00
N THR A 56 -8.64 -10.83 -4.05
CA THR A 56 -7.65 -10.02 -3.33
C THR A 56 -7.97 -10.08 -1.86
N TYR A 57 -6.95 -10.40 -1.05
CA TYR A 57 -6.99 -10.41 0.39
C TYR A 57 -5.99 -9.39 0.89
N CYS A 58 -6.42 -8.52 1.79
CA CYS A 58 -5.56 -7.49 2.37
C CYS A 58 -5.29 -7.83 3.82
N ASP A 59 -4.08 -7.51 4.26
CA ASP A 59 -3.68 -7.65 5.65
C ASP A 59 -3.55 -6.30 6.33
N ALA A 60 -3.52 -6.32 7.65
CA ALA A 60 -3.06 -5.14 8.38
C ALA A 60 -1.56 -4.90 8.10
N LEU A 61 -1.05 -3.75 8.51
CA LEU A 61 0.37 -3.40 8.30
C LEU A 61 1.00 -3.13 9.65
N GLY A 62 2.19 -3.70 9.85
CA GLY A 62 2.94 -3.64 11.09
C GLY A 62 2.37 -4.53 12.19
N ASP A 63 1.66 -5.60 11.82
CA ASP A 63 1.20 -6.66 12.74
C ASP A 63 2.01 -7.95 12.62
N ASP A 64 3.22 -7.87 12.06
CA ASP A 64 4.24 -8.93 11.93
C ASP A 64 4.87 -9.38 13.27
N ALA A 65 4.06 -9.44 14.32
CA ALA A 65 4.42 -9.85 15.68
C ALA A 65 3.71 -11.16 16.11
N GLY A 66 3.20 -11.94 15.15
CA GLY A 66 2.49 -13.19 15.39
C GLY A 66 1.25 -12.99 16.25
N SER A 67 1.17 -13.67 17.40
CA SER A 67 0.08 -13.46 18.39
C SER A 67 0.15 -12.11 19.13
N GLY A 68 1.07 -11.22 18.75
CA GLY A 68 1.35 -9.93 19.36
C GLY A 68 2.55 -9.92 20.30
N GLY A 69 3.24 -11.05 20.46
CA GLY A 69 4.40 -11.19 21.35
C GLY A 69 5.74 -11.34 20.65
N LEU A 70 5.77 -11.63 19.34
CA LEU A 70 7.01 -11.95 18.65
C LEU A 70 7.88 -10.72 18.41
N SER A 71 9.19 -10.95 18.42
CA SER A 71 10.19 -9.92 18.15
C SER A 71 11.26 -10.45 17.21
N TYR A 72 11.72 -9.59 16.31
CA TYR A 72 12.75 -9.92 15.34
C TYR A 72 14.10 -10.28 16.00
N PRO A 73 14.94 -11.06 15.30
CA PRO A 73 16.31 -11.35 15.73
C PRO A 73 17.13 -10.06 15.90
N LEU A 74 18.12 -10.12 16.78
CA LEU A 74 19.01 -9.00 17.09
C LEU A 74 20.06 -8.71 16.01
N HIS A 75 20.10 -9.52 14.95
CA HIS A 75 21.05 -9.34 13.86
C HIS A 75 20.69 -8.13 13.00
N GLU A 76 21.68 -7.36 12.55
CA GLU A 76 21.50 -6.09 11.83
C GLU A 76 20.62 -6.19 10.57
N ALA A 77 20.68 -7.33 9.88
CA ALA A 77 19.81 -7.65 8.75
C ALA A 77 18.31 -7.51 9.03
N PHE A 78 17.90 -7.59 10.30
CA PHE A 78 16.51 -7.52 10.76
C PHE A 78 16.20 -6.25 11.56
N ALA A 79 17.17 -5.34 11.73
CA ALA A 79 17.04 -4.17 12.61
C ALA A 79 15.93 -3.19 12.18
N GLY A 80 15.52 -3.21 10.91
CA GLY A 80 14.43 -2.38 10.39
C GLY A 80 13.02 -2.85 10.80
N GLY A 81 12.86 -4.08 11.31
CA GLY A 81 11.54 -4.72 11.46
C GLY A 81 10.81 -4.85 10.12
N GLY A 82 9.56 -5.31 10.10
CA GLY A 82 8.67 -5.21 8.93
C GLY A 82 9.05 -6.06 7.72
N LEU A 83 10.00 -7.01 7.82
CA LEU A 83 10.40 -7.84 6.68
C LEU A 83 9.37 -8.92 6.36
N ALA A 84 8.74 -9.48 7.39
CA ALA A 84 7.72 -10.51 7.31
C ALA A 84 6.29 -9.93 7.25
N ASP A 85 6.14 -8.60 7.22
CA ASP A 85 4.88 -7.88 7.19
C ASP A 85 4.20 -8.01 5.81
N LEU A 86 3.25 -8.91 5.73
CA LEU A 86 2.39 -9.14 4.58
C LEU A 86 1.43 -7.97 4.42
N ALA A 87 1.03 -7.68 3.19
CA ALA A 87 0.15 -6.55 2.90
C ALA A 87 -1.03 -6.96 2.02
N VAL A 88 -0.73 -7.72 0.96
CA VAL A 88 -1.75 -8.17 0.01
C VAL A 88 -1.42 -9.54 -0.53
N TYR A 89 -2.43 -10.37 -0.65
CA TYR A 89 -2.39 -11.60 -1.41
C TYR A 89 -3.41 -11.54 -2.56
N GLU A 90 -2.95 -11.73 -3.80
CA GLU A 90 -3.78 -11.75 -4.99
C GLU A 90 -3.75 -13.12 -5.65
N VAL A 91 -4.94 -13.63 -5.95
CA VAL A 91 -5.11 -14.86 -6.73
C VAL A 91 -5.60 -14.47 -8.13
N ARG A 92 -4.89 -14.92 -9.16
CA ARG A 92 -5.28 -14.72 -10.56
C ARG A 92 -5.97 -15.96 -11.10
N ARG A 93 -6.77 -15.81 -12.15
CA ARG A 93 -7.30 -16.98 -12.86
C ARG A 93 -6.16 -17.73 -13.57
N PRO A 94 -6.17 -19.07 -13.60
CA PRO A 94 -5.24 -19.86 -14.38
C PRO A 94 -5.31 -19.51 -15.88
N LEU A 95 -4.16 -19.46 -16.54
CA LEU A 95 -4.05 -19.32 -18.00
C LEU A 95 -3.69 -20.65 -18.62
N VAL A 96 -4.24 -20.88 -19.82
CA VAL A 96 -3.98 -22.06 -20.65
C VAL A 96 -3.62 -21.57 -22.04
N ASN A 97 -2.61 -22.18 -22.66
CA ASN A 97 -2.07 -21.87 -23.98
C ASN A 97 -1.57 -20.41 -24.10
N ALA A 98 -0.91 -19.88 -23.06
CA ALA A 98 -0.30 -18.56 -23.11
C ALA A 98 0.91 -18.56 -24.06
N ALA A 99 0.74 -18.01 -25.27
CA ALA A 99 1.77 -18.00 -26.32
C ALA A 99 3.03 -17.20 -25.98
N TRP A 100 3.00 -16.42 -24.89
CA TRP A 100 4.07 -15.53 -24.44
C TRP A 100 4.78 -16.01 -23.17
N SER A 101 4.48 -17.22 -22.68
CA SER A 101 5.05 -17.77 -21.45
C SER A 101 5.47 -19.23 -21.63
N GLU A 102 6.56 -19.61 -20.98
CA GLU A 102 6.92 -21.01 -20.73
C GLU A 102 6.99 -21.24 -19.21
N PRO A 103 6.20 -22.16 -18.63
CA PRO A 103 5.17 -22.96 -19.30
C PRO A 103 3.99 -22.11 -19.80
N ALA A 104 3.31 -22.60 -20.84
CA ALA A 104 2.16 -21.95 -21.46
C ALA A 104 0.88 -22.07 -20.60
N ASP A 105 0.81 -23.12 -19.78
CA ASP A 105 -0.29 -23.37 -18.85
C ASP A 105 0.22 -23.11 -17.44
N PHE A 106 -0.27 -22.05 -16.80
CA PHE A 106 0.19 -21.65 -15.48
C PHE A 106 -0.89 -20.94 -14.69
N TRP A 107 -0.78 -21.06 -13.37
CA TRP A 107 -1.52 -20.27 -12.41
C TRP A 107 -0.58 -19.30 -11.70
N GLN A 108 -1.03 -18.08 -11.44
CA GLN A 108 -0.21 -17.04 -10.85
C GLN A 108 -0.81 -16.55 -9.54
N LEU A 109 0.05 -16.46 -8.53
CA LEU A 109 -0.24 -15.92 -7.21
C LEU A 109 0.72 -14.77 -6.93
N ASP A 110 0.22 -13.66 -6.41
CA ASP A 110 1.05 -12.51 -6.08
C ASP A 110 0.97 -12.22 -4.58
N VAL A 111 2.13 -12.12 -3.93
CA VAL A 111 2.27 -11.74 -2.50
C VAL A 111 2.96 -10.40 -2.43
N THR A 112 2.28 -9.39 -1.90
CA THR A 112 2.85 -8.07 -1.61
C THR A 112 3.16 -7.96 -0.13
N LEU A 113 4.39 -7.54 0.18
CA LEU A 113 4.85 -7.22 1.53
C LEU A 113 4.84 -5.70 1.74
N SER A 114 4.88 -5.24 2.99
CA SER A 114 4.99 -3.82 3.31
C SER A 114 6.30 -3.23 2.82
N GLN A 115 7.35 -4.03 2.87
CA GLN A 115 8.65 -3.77 2.27
C GLN A 115 9.30 -5.06 1.79
N LEU A 116 10.12 -4.95 0.75
CA LEU A 116 10.90 -6.07 0.25
C LEU A 116 12.39 -5.72 0.32
N ALA A 117 13.14 -6.54 1.04
CA ALA A 117 14.57 -6.34 1.21
C ALA A 117 15.38 -7.59 0.82
N ASN A 118 16.65 -7.36 0.55
CA ASN A 118 17.62 -8.43 0.27
C ASN A 118 18.90 -8.24 1.11
N PRO A 119 18.80 -8.24 2.46
CA PRO A 119 19.95 -8.00 3.33
C PRO A 119 21.11 -8.98 3.11
N PHE A 120 20.82 -10.21 2.66
CA PHE A 120 21.84 -11.22 2.37
C PHE A 120 22.29 -11.25 0.91
N SER A 121 21.84 -10.29 0.09
CA SER A 121 22.24 -10.14 -1.33
C SER A 121 22.08 -11.42 -2.16
N LEU A 122 20.99 -12.16 -1.94
CA LEU A 122 20.68 -13.40 -2.67
C LEU A 122 20.27 -13.10 -4.11
N ALA A 123 20.59 -14.01 -5.03
CA ALA A 123 20.38 -13.83 -6.47
C ALA A 123 18.89 -13.64 -6.85
N SER A 124 17.98 -14.23 -6.08
CA SER A 124 16.53 -14.15 -6.32
C SER A 124 15.95 -12.77 -6.02
N GLY A 125 16.71 -11.84 -5.44
CA GLY A 125 16.29 -10.44 -5.27
C GLY A 125 15.60 -10.12 -3.94
N PHE A 126 15.42 -11.10 -3.06
CA PHE A 126 14.91 -10.93 -1.69
C PHE A 126 15.57 -11.93 -0.74
N SER A 127 15.57 -11.68 0.56
CA SER A 127 16.13 -12.60 1.56
C SER A 127 15.63 -12.32 2.98
N GLY A 128 15.77 -13.29 3.88
CA GLY A 128 15.46 -13.13 5.31
C GLY A 128 14.04 -13.56 5.70
N ILE A 129 13.20 -13.88 4.71
CA ILE A 129 11.84 -14.39 4.89
C ILE A 129 11.62 -15.69 4.12
N VAL A 130 10.65 -16.47 4.60
CA VAL A 130 10.03 -17.58 3.89
C VAL A 130 8.52 -17.33 3.90
N VAL A 131 7.91 -17.29 2.71
CA VAL A 131 6.44 -17.26 2.59
C VAL A 131 5.97 -18.65 2.19
N SER A 132 5.11 -19.25 3.01
CA SER A 132 4.48 -20.54 2.76
C SER A 132 3.03 -20.33 2.33
N ILE A 133 2.65 -20.81 1.15
CA ILE A 133 1.29 -20.77 0.63
C ILE A 133 0.78 -22.22 0.53
N TYR A 134 -0.04 -22.66 1.46
CA TYR A 134 -0.68 -23.97 1.42
C TYR A 134 -2.00 -23.88 0.66
N ILE A 135 -2.29 -24.84 -0.23
CA ILE A 135 -3.45 -24.80 -1.13
C ILE A 135 -4.18 -26.14 -1.10
N ASP A 136 -5.47 -26.09 -0.76
CA ASP A 136 -6.46 -27.14 -0.94
C ASP A 136 -7.27 -26.81 -2.22
N ILE A 137 -7.24 -27.72 -3.19
CA ILE A 137 -7.93 -27.59 -4.48
C ILE A 137 -9.16 -28.51 -4.57
N ASP A 138 -9.15 -29.66 -3.89
CA ASP A 138 -10.17 -30.70 -4.08
C ASP A 138 -10.97 -31.10 -2.83
N GLY A 139 -10.61 -30.57 -1.65
CA GLY A 139 -11.30 -30.75 -0.37
C GLY A 139 -10.52 -31.60 0.64
N PRO A 140 -11.11 -32.67 1.21
CA PRO A 140 -10.50 -33.38 2.35
C PRO A 140 -9.33 -34.31 1.97
N SER A 141 -8.88 -34.31 0.71
CA SER A 141 -7.65 -35.00 0.31
C SER A 141 -6.45 -34.19 0.79
N GLY A 142 -5.38 -34.84 1.24
CA GLY A 142 -4.13 -34.15 1.53
C GLY A 142 -3.71 -34.17 2.99
N SER A 143 -3.08 -33.08 3.45
CA SER A 143 -2.51 -32.96 4.81
C SER A 143 -3.13 -31.82 5.62
N SER A 144 -3.34 -32.04 6.90
CA SER A 144 -3.67 -30.99 7.89
C SER A 144 -2.44 -30.47 8.65
N GLN A 145 -1.26 -31.03 8.38
CA GLN A 145 0.02 -30.62 8.98
C GLN A 145 0.85 -29.82 8.00
N THR A 146 1.69 -28.91 8.50
CA THR A 146 2.69 -28.21 7.69
C THR A 146 3.66 -29.17 7.00
N GLU A 147 4.29 -28.74 5.89
CA GLU A 147 5.20 -29.60 5.10
C GLU A 147 6.37 -30.10 5.96
N ALA A 148 7.05 -29.17 6.64
CA ALA A 148 8.01 -29.53 7.66
C ALA A 148 7.25 -29.84 8.94
N ALA A 149 7.47 -31.04 9.49
CA ALA A 149 6.87 -31.44 10.76
C ALA A 149 7.21 -30.39 11.85
N ARG A 150 6.18 -29.68 12.33
CA ARG A 150 6.32 -28.54 13.25
C ARG A 150 7.31 -27.48 12.75
N GLY A 151 7.24 -27.11 11.47
CA GLY A 151 8.01 -26.00 10.90
C GLY A 151 7.51 -24.67 11.46
N GLU A 152 6.28 -24.32 11.09
CA GLU A 152 5.58 -23.08 11.47
C GLU A 152 4.86 -23.19 12.83
N TYR A 153 4.74 -24.39 13.39
CA TYR A 153 4.00 -24.69 14.64
C TYR A 153 2.50 -24.30 14.58
N VAL A 154 1.90 -24.56 13.42
CA VAL A 154 0.45 -24.43 13.19
C VAL A 154 -0.06 -25.68 12.49
N ALA A 155 -1.37 -25.85 12.48
CA ALA A 155 -2.07 -26.91 11.76
C ALA A 155 -3.25 -26.32 10.97
N PHE A 156 -3.85 -27.16 10.14
CA PHE A 156 -4.99 -26.82 9.30
C PHE A 156 -6.19 -27.72 9.68
N PRO A 157 -7.43 -27.32 9.36
CA PRO A 157 -8.62 -28.09 9.69
C PRO A 157 -8.61 -29.45 8.98
N LEU A 158 -9.09 -30.50 9.64
CA LEU A 158 -9.12 -31.85 9.07
C LEU A 158 -10.06 -31.96 7.86
N GLU A 159 -11.07 -31.10 7.80
CA GLU A 159 -12.03 -30.96 6.71
C GLU A 159 -11.51 -30.13 5.51
N ALA A 160 -10.32 -29.54 5.64
CA ALA A 160 -9.68 -28.68 4.65
C ALA A 160 -8.18 -28.98 4.63
N ALA A 161 -7.83 -30.08 3.98
CA ALA A 161 -6.46 -30.57 3.92
C ALA A 161 -5.81 -30.04 2.63
N TRP A 162 -4.58 -29.55 2.72
CA TRP A 162 -3.89 -29.00 1.54
C TRP A 162 -3.31 -30.12 0.67
N ASP A 163 -3.31 -29.89 -0.65
CA ASP A 163 -2.82 -30.84 -1.68
C ASP A 163 -1.35 -30.58 -2.06
N PHE A 164 -1.00 -29.30 -2.16
CA PHE A 164 0.36 -28.84 -2.36
C PHE A 164 0.59 -27.47 -1.71
N MET A 165 1.85 -27.12 -1.56
CA MET A 165 2.27 -25.81 -1.09
C MET A 165 3.22 -25.13 -2.07
N VAL A 166 3.23 -23.80 -2.06
CA VAL A 166 4.21 -22.98 -2.74
C VAL A 166 5.05 -22.27 -1.69
N ARG A 167 6.36 -22.46 -1.75
CA ARG A 167 7.31 -21.82 -0.86
C ARG A 167 8.04 -20.73 -1.63
N LEU A 168 8.02 -19.51 -1.11
CA LEU A 168 8.85 -18.40 -1.60
C LEU A 168 10.03 -18.25 -0.64
N ASP A 169 11.24 -18.44 -1.14
CA ASP A 169 12.47 -18.33 -0.37
C ASP A 169 13.60 -17.91 -1.32
N GLY A 170 14.22 -16.77 -1.04
CA GLY A 170 15.24 -16.18 -1.90
C GLY A 170 16.50 -17.03 -2.06
N SER A 171 16.72 -18.03 -1.20
CA SER A 171 17.82 -18.97 -1.31
C SER A 171 17.58 -20.08 -2.34
N LEU A 172 16.32 -20.29 -2.74
CA LEU A 172 15.95 -21.31 -3.71
C LEU A 172 16.26 -20.88 -5.15
N PRO A 173 16.57 -21.83 -6.05
CA PRO A 173 16.64 -21.56 -7.48
C PRO A 173 15.31 -20.99 -7.99
N GLY A 174 15.35 -19.81 -8.62
CA GLY A 174 14.14 -19.13 -9.10
C GLY A 174 13.33 -18.44 -7.99
N GLY A 175 13.77 -18.49 -6.74
CA GLY A 175 13.14 -17.83 -5.59
C GLY A 175 11.89 -18.52 -5.05
N ALA A 176 11.49 -19.66 -5.62
CA ALA A 176 10.32 -20.40 -5.19
C ALA A 176 10.37 -21.89 -5.54
N GLU A 177 9.63 -22.71 -4.81
CA GLU A 177 9.38 -24.12 -5.12
C GLU A 177 7.93 -24.53 -4.84
N LEU A 178 7.43 -25.54 -5.55
CA LEU A 178 6.19 -26.24 -5.26
C LEU A 178 6.52 -27.56 -4.57
N ILE A 179 5.76 -27.89 -3.53
CA ILE A 179 5.90 -29.14 -2.78
C ILE A 179 4.53 -29.81 -2.65
N THR A 180 4.36 -31.03 -3.15
CA THR A 180 3.11 -31.81 -2.99
C THR A 180 3.07 -32.55 -1.65
N VAL A 181 1.89 -32.96 -1.19
CA VAL A 181 1.76 -33.84 0.00
C VAL A 181 2.55 -35.15 -0.15
N ALA A 182 2.69 -35.65 -1.38
CA ALA A 182 3.51 -36.83 -1.68
C ALA A 182 5.04 -36.57 -1.56
N GLY A 183 5.45 -35.33 -1.31
CA GLY A 183 6.84 -34.91 -1.18
C GLY A 183 7.54 -34.62 -2.51
N GLN A 184 6.81 -34.55 -3.63
CA GLN A 184 7.38 -34.14 -4.91
C GLN A 184 7.70 -32.65 -4.86
N ARG A 185 8.91 -32.27 -5.28
CA ARG A 185 9.39 -30.88 -5.31
C ARG A 185 9.67 -30.42 -6.73
N GLN A 186 9.23 -29.22 -7.08
CA GLN A 186 9.45 -28.60 -8.39
C GLN A 186 9.86 -27.14 -8.23
N PRO A 187 11.02 -26.71 -8.76
CA PRO A 187 11.41 -25.30 -8.70
C PRO A 187 10.44 -24.45 -9.53
N LEU A 188 10.10 -23.28 -9.00
CA LEU A 188 9.22 -22.30 -9.63
C LEU A 188 9.98 -21.03 -9.96
N THR A 189 9.44 -20.24 -10.88
CA THR A 189 9.93 -18.89 -11.14
C THR A 189 9.11 -17.89 -10.32
N CYS A 190 9.79 -17.19 -9.43
CA CYS A 190 9.27 -16.03 -8.71
C CYS A 190 9.81 -14.74 -9.35
N PHE A 191 8.90 -13.91 -9.83
CA PHE A 191 9.22 -12.58 -10.34
C PHE A 191 9.16 -11.59 -9.19
N VAL A 192 10.30 -10.94 -8.93
CA VAL A 192 10.42 -9.95 -7.86
C VAL A 192 10.21 -8.55 -8.43
N VAL A 193 9.12 -7.93 -8.02
CA VAL A 193 8.79 -6.55 -8.38
C VAL A 193 9.20 -5.65 -7.22
N THR A 194 10.45 -5.21 -7.25
CA THR A 194 11.05 -4.37 -6.18
C THR A 194 10.45 -2.99 -6.07
N GLN A 195 9.77 -2.49 -7.11
CA GLN A 195 8.84 -1.39 -6.93
C GLN A 195 7.80 -1.92 -5.97
N THR A 196 6.77 -2.66 -6.39
CA THR A 196 5.61 -2.99 -5.56
C THR A 196 5.83 -3.90 -4.34
N ALA A 197 7.07 -4.20 -3.95
CA ALA A 197 7.41 -5.16 -2.89
C ALA A 197 6.65 -6.48 -3.09
N THR A 198 6.50 -6.90 -4.35
CA THR A 198 5.64 -8.02 -4.74
C THR A 198 6.46 -9.18 -5.25
N LEU A 199 6.14 -10.37 -4.75
CA LEU A 199 6.61 -11.65 -5.21
C LEU A 199 5.49 -12.30 -6.02
N ALA A 200 5.67 -12.37 -7.34
CA ALA A 200 4.70 -13.01 -8.24
C ALA A 200 5.22 -14.39 -8.65
N VAL A 201 4.54 -15.46 -8.23
CA VAL A 201 4.96 -16.84 -8.49
C VAL A 201 4.07 -17.49 -9.54
N ARG A 202 4.69 -18.23 -10.48
CA ARG A 202 3.98 -19.03 -11.47
C ARG A 202 4.05 -20.51 -11.12
N ILE A 203 2.88 -21.12 -11.02
CA ILE A 203 2.67 -22.53 -10.79
C ILE A 203 2.32 -23.19 -12.12
N PRO A 204 3.19 -24.06 -12.67
CA PRO A 204 2.88 -24.88 -13.83
C PRO A 204 1.66 -25.78 -13.61
N LEU A 205 0.85 -25.94 -14.65
CA LEU A 205 -0.34 -26.81 -14.63
C LEU A 205 -0.07 -28.14 -15.33
N ASP A 206 1.11 -28.72 -15.07
CA ASP A 206 1.59 -29.98 -15.62
C ASP A 206 1.38 -31.18 -14.68
N LEU A 207 1.35 -30.94 -13.36
CA LEU A 207 1.13 -31.93 -12.32
C LEU A 207 -0.36 -32.33 -12.16
N ALA A 208 -0.59 -33.52 -11.60
CA ALA A 208 -1.94 -34.04 -11.36
C ALA A 208 -2.65 -33.26 -10.23
N GLU A 209 -1.88 -32.71 -9.29
CA GLU A 209 -2.31 -31.94 -8.13
C GLU A 209 -2.65 -30.49 -8.49
N THR A 210 -1.97 -29.91 -9.49
CA THR A 210 -2.20 -28.50 -9.89
C THR A 210 -3.25 -28.35 -10.97
N LYS A 211 -3.39 -29.32 -11.88
CA LYS A 211 -4.40 -29.32 -12.96
C LYS A 211 -5.85 -29.12 -12.54
N PRO A 212 -6.35 -29.69 -11.41
CA PRO A 212 -7.75 -29.57 -11.02
C PRO A 212 -8.20 -28.12 -10.78
N VAL A 213 -7.26 -27.16 -10.59
CA VAL A 213 -7.59 -25.72 -10.56
C VAL A 213 -8.35 -25.27 -11.82
N LEU A 214 -8.15 -25.95 -12.94
CA LEU A 214 -8.81 -25.66 -14.22
C LEU A 214 -10.30 -26.01 -14.23
N ASP A 215 -10.78 -26.82 -13.28
CA ASP A 215 -12.21 -27.07 -13.07
C ASP A 215 -12.95 -25.81 -12.61
N GLY A 216 -12.22 -24.81 -12.08
CA GLY A 216 -12.78 -23.56 -11.62
C GLY A 216 -13.59 -23.67 -10.33
N ARG A 217 -13.34 -24.71 -9.52
CA ARG A 217 -13.94 -24.83 -8.19
C ARG A 217 -13.33 -23.81 -7.22
N PRO A 218 -14.02 -23.45 -6.13
CA PRO A 218 -13.41 -22.72 -5.03
C PRO A 218 -12.20 -23.48 -4.49
N THR A 219 -11.17 -22.74 -4.06
CA THR A 219 -9.96 -23.29 -3.45
C THR A 219 -9.76 -22.65 -2.08
N ARG A 220 -8.98 -23.30 -1.21
CA ARG A 220 -8.70 -22.81 0.14
C ARG A 220 -7.22 -22.63 0.36
N HIS A 221 -6.84 -21.46 0.85
CA HIS A 221 -5.45 -21.04 0.90
C HIS A 221 -5.04 -20.64 2.31
N TRP A 222 -3.79 -20.91 2.68
CA TRP A 222 -3.16 -20.34 3.88
C TRP A 222 -1.86 -19.68 3.48
N VAL A 223 -1.73 -18.38 3.76
CA VAL A 223 -0.55 -17.59 3.40
C VAL A 223 0.14 -17.17 4.69
N LEU A 224 1.31 -17.74 4.96
CA LEU A 224 2.07 -17.54 6.19
C LEU A 224 3.43 -16.93 5.85
N CYS A 225 3.91 -15.98 6.65
CA CYS A 225 5.26 -15.45 6.57
C CYS A 225 6.04 -15.72 7.85
N CYS A 226 7.22 -16.30 7.66
CA CYS A 226 8.18 -16.62 8.72
C CYS A 226 9.53 -16.01 8.36
N LEU A 227 10.41 -15.87 9.35
CA LEU A 227 11.82 -15.53 9.08
C LEU A 227 12.60 -16.74 8.60
N ALA A 228 13.53 -16.52 7.67
CA ALA A 228 14.33 -17.58 7.07
C ALA A 228 15.55 -17.94 7.92
N ASP A 229 15.78 -19.24 8.14
CA ASP A 229 17.08 -19.78 8.56
C ASP A 229 17.36 -21.06 7.75
N PRO A 230 18.31 -21.04 6.80
CA PRO A 230 18.58 -22.19 5.92
C PRO A 230 19.09 -23.43 6.67
N LEU A 231 19.50 -23.29 7.93
CA LEU A 231 19.95 -24.41 8.76
C LEU A 231 18.84 -25.01 9.63
N ALA A 232 17.68 -24.35 9.72
CA ALA A 232 16.57 -24.80 10.55
C ALA A 232 15.64 -25.77 9.79
N PRO A 233 14.91 -26.64 10.49
CA PRO A 233 13.87 -27.48 9.87
C PRO A 233 12.86 -26.63 9.09
N GLY A 234 12.57 -27.03 7.85
CA GLY A 234 11.71 -26.27 6.96
C GLY A 234 12.31 -24.93 6.50
N GLY A 235 13.55 -24.61 6.84
CA GLY A 235 14.18 -23.31 6.59
C GLY A 235 13.58 -22.16 7.41
N ILE A 236 12.83 -22.48 8.47
CA ILE A 236 12.10 -21.51 9.29
C ILE A 236 12.89 -21.22 10.55
N MET A 237 13.22 -19.95 10.77
CA MET A 237 13.98 -19.50 11.93
C MET A 237 13.23 -19.82 13.23
N ALA A 238 13.97 -20.31 14.22
CA ALA A 238 13.40 -20.57 15.54
C ALA A 238 13.03 -19.27 16.27
N VAL A 239 11.98 -19.34 17.07
CA VAL A 239 11.59 -18.30 18.03
C VAL A 239 11.82 -18.82 19.44
N ARG A 240 12.37 -17.98 20.31
CA ARG A 240 12.67 -18.28 21.72
C ARG A 240 11.97 -17.27 22.63
N GLU A 241 12.05 -17.47 23.94
CA GLU A 241 11.55 -16.50 24.92
C GLU A 241 12.20 -15.12 24.73
N ALA A 242 13.53 -15.07 24.56
CA ALA A 242 14.28 -13.87 24.24
C ALA A 242 14.90 -13.93 22.84
N ALA A 243 14.89 -12.81 22.13
CA ALA A 243 15.50 -12.68 20.81
C ALA A 243 17.02 -12.87 20.90
N GLY A 244 17.59 -13.51 19.88
CA GLY A 244 19.03 -13.73 19.75
C GLY A 244 19.53 -13.29 18.39
N LEU A 245 20.82 -13.48 18.12
CA LEU A 245 21.42 -13.16 16.81
C LEU A 245 20.90 -14.05 15.68
N ARG A 246 20.37 -15.24 15.99
CA ARG A 246 19.87 -16.22 15.01
C ARG A 246 18.50 -16.79 15.37
N SER A 247 17.74 -16.08 16.19
CA SER A 247 16.41 -16.49 16.60
C SER A 247 15.55 -15.30 16.96
N GLY A 248 14.26 -15.38 16.63
CA GLY A 248 13.25 -14.47 17.14
C GLY A 248 13.07 -14.58 18.66
N GLY A 249 12.44 -13.58 19.26
CA GLY A 249 12.04 -13.56 20.66
C GLY A 249 10.52 -13.59 20.84
N GLY A 250 10.06 -13.74 22.09
CA GLY A 250 8.65 -13.62 22.44
C GLY A 250 7.84 -14.92 22.44
N ALA A 251 8.47 -16.07 22.21
CA ALA A 251 7.77 -17.35 22.29
C ALA A 251 7.37 -17.68 23.74
N ALA A 252 6.08 -17.91 23.98
CA ALA A 252 5.56 -18.34 25.28
C ALA A 252 5.98 -19.77 25.67
N SER A 253 6.32 -20.60 24.68
CA SER A 253 6.84 -21.96 24.87
C SER A 253 7.63 -22.40 23.64
N LEU A 254 8.30 -23.56 23.72
CA LEU A 254 9.01 -24.14 22.57
C LEU A 254 8.08 -24.56 21.43
N ASP A 255 6.80 -24.78 21.74
CA ASP A 255 5.76 -25.17 20.77
C ASP A 255 4.93 -23.98 20.28
N ALA A 256 5.33 -22.74 20.62
CA ALA A 256 4.64 -21.55 20.13
C ALA A 256 4.80 -21.41 18.61
N SER A 257 3.79 -20.82 17.96
CA SER A 257 3.83 -20.51 16.54
C SER A 257 5.07 -19.70 16.17
N ARG A 258 5.67 -20.02 15.03
CA ARG A 258 6.80 -19.29 14.46
C ARG A 258 6.39 -18.33 13.35
N VAL A 259 5.08 -18.24 13.09
CA VAL A 259 4.49 -17.34 12.10
C VAL A 259 4.58 -15.91 12.63
N TYR A 260 5.32 -15.07 11.92
CA TYR A 260 5.39 -13.64 12.20
C TYR A 260 4.16 -12.94 11.64
N ASP A 261 3.73 -13.35 10.45
CA ASP A 261 2.57 -12.76 9.81
C ASP A 261 1.75 -13.76 8.98
N LEU A 262 0.46 -13.49 8.78
CA LEU A 262 -0.47 -14.31 8.00
C LEU A 262 -1.64 -13.47 7.50
N ILE A 263 -2.04 -13.73 6.25
CA ILE A 263 -3.26 -13.14 5.71
C ILE A 263 -4.47 -13.77 6.40
N ALA A 264 -5.10 -13.02 7.31
CA ALA A 264 -6.26 -13.50 8.06
C ALA A 264 -7.54 -13.49 7.20
N PRO A 265 -8.46 -14.46 7.38
CA PRO A 265 -9.78 -14.40 6.75
C PRO A 265 -10.59 -13.19 7.21
N ASP A 266 -11.49 -12.72 6.35
CA ASP A 266 -12.34 -11.55 6.59
C ASP A 266 -13.01 -11.60 7.98
N GLY A 267 -12.84 -10.53 8.75
CA GLY A 267 -13.45 -10.36 10.07
C GLY A 267 -12.75 -11.09 11.22
N ARG A 268 -11.57 -11.67 11.01
CA ARG A 268 -10.71 -12.22 12.07
C ARG A 268 -9.38 -11.49 12.13
N SER A 269 -8.81 -11.35 13.33
CA SER A 269 -7.46 -10.82 13.48
C SER A 269 -6.43 -11.94 13.54
N GLN A 270 -5.24 -11.70 13.00
CA GLN A 270 -4.09 -12.60 13.14
C GLN A 270 -3.81 -12.95 14.61
N ALA A 271 -3.78 -11.93 15.47
CA ALA A 271 -3.41 -12.11 16.87
C ALA A 271 -4.36 -13.08 17.59
N GLU A 272 -5.66 -12.97 17.34
CA GLU A 272 -6.67 -13.89 17.89
C GLU A 272 -6.50 -15.31 17.34
N LEU A 273 -6.20 -15.45 16.05
CA LEU A 273 -6.00 -16.76 15.43
C LEU A 273 -4.79 -17.48 16.02
N LEU A 274 -3.65 -16.79 16.12
CA LEU A 274 -2.41 -17.37 16.65
C LEU A 274 -2.40 -17.53 18.17
N ALA A 275 -3.23 -16.79 18.91
CA ALA A 275 -3.43 -16.95 20.34
C ALA A 275 -4.51 -17.99 20.70
N ALA A 276 -5.18 -18.59 19.71
CA ALA A 276 -6.23 -19.57 19.95
C ALA A 276 -5.71 -20.79 20.73
N ALA A 277 -6.62 -21.45 21.45
CA ALA A 277 -6.27 -22.66 22.17
C ALA A 277 -5.82 -23.76 21.18
N PRO A 278 -4.70 -24.46 21.46
CA PRO A 278 -4.27 -25.56 20.62
C PRO A 278 -5.31 -26.66 20.54
N ASP A 279 -5.45 -27.27 19.36
CA ASP A 279 -6.34 -28.40 19.17
C ASP A 279 -5.88 -29.61 20.02
N PRO A 280 -6.78 -30.32 20.73
CA PRO A 280 -6.40 -31.41 21.63
C PRO A 280 -5.71 -32.60 20.95
N VAL A 281 -5.89 -32.77 19.64
CA VAL A 281 -5.35 -33.92 18.89
C VAL A 281 -3.95 -33.60 18.37
N SER A 282 -3.79 -32.47 17.69
CA SER A 282 -2.52 -32.03 17.10
C SER A 282 -1.59 -31.35 18.12
N GLY A 283 -2.15 -30.76 19.18
CA GLY A 283 -1.43 -29.90 20.11
C GLY A 283 -0.98 -28.57 19.51
N LEU A 284 -1.51 -28.18 18.33
CA LEU A 284 -1.14 -26.98 17.60
C LEU A 284 -2.35 -26.08 17.39
N VAL A 285 -2.09 -24.80 17.12
CA VAL A 285 -3.13 -23.84 16.71
C VAL A 285 -3.60 -24.20 15.31
N VAL A 286 -4.92 -24.32 15.13
CA VAL A 286 -5.53 -24.64 13.83
C VAL A 286 -6.00 -23.35 13.15
N LEU A 287 -5.43 -23.06 11.98
CA LEU A 287 -5.74 -21.85 11.23
C LEU A 287 -6.87 -22.09 10.22
N PRO A 288 -7.92 -21.24 10.20
CA PRO A 288 -8.95 -21.31 9.17
C PRO A 288 -8.41 -20.88 7.78
N PRO A 289 -8.94 -21.43 6.68
CA PRO A 289 -8.51 -21.06 5.33
C PRO A 289 -9.03 -19.70 4.88
N LEU A 290 -8.32 -19.11 3.93
CA LEU A 290 -8.86 -18.13 2.99
C LEU A 290 -9.68 -18.86 1.93
N GLU A 291 -10.96 -18.53 1.84
CA GLU A 291 -11.85 -19.08 0.81
C GLU A 291 -11.70 -18.29 -0.48
N VAL A 292 -11.11 -18.91 -1.50
CA VAL A 292 -10.93 -18.35 -2.84
C VAL A 292 -12.11 -18.73 -3.71
N PRO A 293 -12.86 -17.75 -4.25
CA PRO A 293 -14.04 -18.03 -5.04
C PRO A 293 -13.67 -18.79 -6.32
N GLY A 294 -14.50 -19.77 -6.65
CA GLY A 294 -14.42 -20.48 -7.92
C GLY A 294 -14.67 -19.56 -9.12
N PHE A 295 -14.44 -20.09 -10.32
CA PHE A 295 -14.62 -19.37 -11.56
C PHE A 295 -15.21 -20.28 -12.64
N ASP A 296 -15.90 -19.71 -13.63
CA ASP A 296 -16.44 -20.51 -14.73
C ASP A 296 -15.36 -20.77 -15.79
N PRO A 297 -14.87 -22.02 -15.98
CA PRO A 297 -13.79 -22.31 -16.92
C PRO A 297 -14.21 -22.15 -18.39
N LEU A 298 -15.52 -22.15 -18.69
CA LEU A 298 -16.06 -22.02 -20.05
C LEU A 298 -16.29 -20.56 -20.46
N VAL A 299 -16.24 -19.63 -19.52
CA VAL A 299 -16.32 -18.19 -19.83
C VAL A 299 -14.99 -17.74 -20.42
N SER A 300 -14.96 -17.57 -21.75
CA SER A 300 -13.84 -16.92 -22.43
C SER A 300 -13.54 -15.57 -21.79
N TYR A 301 -12.27 -15.16 -21.80
CA TYR A 301 -11.81 -13.86 -21.29
C TYR A 301 -12.55 -12.64 -21.88
N ARG A 302 -13.39 -12.85 -22.90
CA ARG A 302 -14.31 -11.88 -23.49
C ARG A 302 -15.70 -12.48 -23.61
N SER A 303 -16.52 -12.44 -22.54
CA SER A 303 -17.94 -12.78 -22.67
C SER A 303 -18.89 -11.91 -21.84
N PRO A 304 -20.18 -11.80 -22.24
CA PRO A 304 -21.17 -10.88 -21.68
C PRO A 304 -21.58 -11.15 -20.23
N ARG A 305 -21.16 -12.26 -19.61
CA ARG A 305 -21.40 -12.53 -18.17
C ARG A 305 -20.65 -11.55 -17.26
N ALA A 306 -19.58 -10.92 -17.79
CA ALA A 306 -18.93 -9.76 -17.19
C ALA A 306 -19.89 -8.58 -16.98
N GLN A 307 -21.03 -8.52 -17.69
CA GLN A 307 -22.00 -7.43 -17.59
C GLN A 307 -22.90 -7.55 -16.35
N ALA A 308 -23.19 -8.77 -15.88
CA ALA A 308 -23.92 -9.01 -14.63
C ALA A 308 -23.02 -8.88 -13.38
N SER A 309 -21.75 -9.31 -13.47
CA SER A 309 -20.76 -9.01 -12.42
C SER A 309 -20.43 -7.51 -12.37
N ARG A 310 -20.40 -6.82 -13.52
CA ARG A 310 -20.32 -5.34 -13.58
C ARG A 310 -21.55 -4.67 -12.99
N SER A 311 -22.76 -5.23 -13.13
CA SER A 311 -23.94 -4.61 -12.50
C SER A 311 -23.92 -4.74 -10.98
N ALA A 312 -23.46 -5.88 -10.44
CA ALA A 312 -23.27 -6.05 -9.00
C ALA A 312 -22.14 -5.18 -8.45
N ALA A 313 -20.99 -5.12 -9.13
CA ALA A 313 -19.88 -4.22 -8.76
C ALA A 313 -20.27 -2.74 -8.89
N ALA A 314 -21.08 -2.37 -9.89
CA ALA A 314 -21.60 -1.02 -10.05
C ALA A 314 -22.61 -0.65 -8.95
N GLN A 315 -23.47 -1.59 -8.54
CA GLN A 315 -24.37 -1.42 -7.40
C GLN A 315 -23.56 -1.23 -6.11
N ARG A 316 -22.57 -2.09 -5.87
CA ARG A 316 -21.68 -1.97 -4.71
C ARG A 316 -20.92 -0.65 -4.70
N LEU A 317 -20.43 -0.20 -5.85
CA LEU A 317 -19.76 1.08 -5.97
C LEU A 317 -20.72 2.25 -5.65
N GLU A 318 -21.98 2.19 -6.07
CA GLU A 318 -22.97 3.21 -5.73
C GLU A 318 -23.35 3.17 -4.24
N GLU A 319 -23.49 1.98 -3.64
CA GLU A 319 -23.66 1.84 -2.19
C GLU A 319 -22.50 2.49 -1.41
N LEU A 320 -21.26 2.18 -1.80
CA LEU A 320 -20.06 2.80 -1.20
C LEU A 320 -20.03 4.31 -1.43
N ARG A 321 -20.48 4.79 -2.59
CA ARG A 321 -20.57 6.22 -2.90
C ARG A 321 -21.56 6.93 -1.97
N LEU A 322 -22.72 6.33 -1.74
CA LEU A 322 -23.74 6.86 -0.85
C LEU A 322 -23.28 6.82 0.62
N ALA A 323 -22.66 5.71 1.03
CA ALA A 323 -22.10 5.58 2.38
C ALA A 323 -20.98 6.60 2.64
N ALA A 324 -20.03 6.75 1.70
CA ALA A 324 -18.96 7.74 1.80
C ALA A 324 -19.49 9.18 1.81
N ALA A 325 -20.57 9.47 1.09
CA ALA A 325 -21.22 10.77 1.13
C ALA A 325 -21.85 11.05 2.51
N ALA A 326 -22.55 10.07 3.08
CA ALA A 326 -23.12 10.18 4.42
C ALA A 326 -22.05 10.35 5.52
N GLU A 327 -20.92 9.65 5.40
CA GLU A 327 -19.75 9.84 6.27
C GLU A 327 -19.23 11.28 6.18
N SER A 328 -19.03 11.79 4.96
CA SER A 328 -18.55 13.15 4.72
C SER A 328 -19.50 14.21 5.29
N GLU A 329 -20.82 14.03 5.17
CA GLU A 329 -21.81 14.95 5.75
C GLU A 329 -21.76 14.95 7.28
N ALA A 330 -21.61 13.79 7.90
CA ALA A 330 -21.50 13.66 9.35
C ALA A 330 -20.22 14.34 9.88
N ASP A 331 -19.09 14.13 9.21
CA ASP A 331 -17.82 14.76 9.56
C ASP A 331 -17.89 16.29 9.40
N GLN A 332 -18.55 16.76 8.33
CA GLN A 332 -18.75 18.19 8.09
C GLN A 332 -19.65 18.82 9.16
N ALA A 333 -20.72 18.15 9.58
CA ALA A 333 -21.60 18.63 10.64
C ALA A 333 -20.88 18.71 12.00
N ALA A 334 -20.07 17.70 12.35
CA ALA A 334 -19.26 17.70 13.56
C ALA A 334 -18.23 18.84 13.55
N TRP A 335 -17.56 19.04 12.42
CA TRP A 335 -16.59 20.12 12.24
C TRP A 335 -17.23 21.52 12.37
N GLN A 336 -18.41 21.73 11.78
CA GLN A 336 -19.16 22.99 11.89
C GLN A 336 -19.58 23.27 13.34
N ALA A 337 -20.01 22.24 14.08
CA ALA A 337 -20.39 22.37 15.49
C ALA A 337 -19.19 22.78 16.35
N GLN A 338 -18.02 22.18 16.13
CA GLN A 338 -16.79 22.53 16.85
C GLN A 338 -16.31 23.96 16.50
N GLN A 339 -16.35 24.33 15.22
CA GLN A 339 -15.95 25.66 14.77
C GLN A 339 -16.74 26.78 15.44
N ALA A 340 -18.04 26.59 15.68
CA ALA A 340 -18.86 27.57 16.38
C ALA A 340 -18.40 27.81 17.83
N LEU A 341 -17.93 26.77 18.52
CA LEU A 341 -17.35 26.87 19.85
C LEU A 341 -15.99 27.58 19.83
N ASP A 342 -15.14 27.23 18.86
CA ASP A 342 -13.79 27.78 18.75
C ASP A 342 -13.80 29.27 18.36
N LEU A 343 -14.77 29.71 17.55
CA LEU A 343 -14.98 31.13 17.23
C LEU A 343 -15.33 31.96 18.47
N ALA A 344 -15.96 31.34 19.48
CA ALA A 344 -16.30 31.95 20.75
C ALA A 344 -15.19 31.81 21.80
N SER A 345 -14.09 31.13 21.48
CA SER A 345 -12.98 30.89 22.42
C SER A 345 -12.29 32.20 22.85
N ALA A 346 -11.92 32.26 24.13
CA ALA A 346 -11.11 33.35 24.69
C ALA A 346 -9.61 33.22 24.32
N ASP A 347 -9.18 32.01 23.90
CA ASP A 347 -7.82 31.79 23.43
C ASP A 347 -7.62 32.41 22.03
N ARG A 348 -6.62 33.28 21.91
CA ARG A 348 -6.39 34.09 20.70
C ARG A 348 -6.01 33.22 19.50
N LEU A 349 -5.25 32.15 19.72
CA LEU A 349 -4.81 31.25 18.66
C LEU A 349 -5.98 30.39 18.17
N THR A 350 -6.71 29.75 19.09
CA THR A 350 -7.91 28.96 18.80
C THR A 350 -8.92 29.77 17.98
N ARG A 351 -9.20 31.00 18.40
CA ARG A 351 -10.10 31.90 17.67
C ARG A 351 -9.57 32.27 16.28
N ALA A 352 -8.28 32.53 16.13
CA ALA A 352 -7.66 32.84 14.83
C ALA A 352 -7.76 31.65 13.85
N VAL A 353 -7.52 30.43 14.35
CA VAL A 353 -7.70 29.18 13.60
C VAL A 353 -9.16 28.99 13.19
N ALA A 354 -10.10 29.27 14.09
CA ALA A 354 -11.53 29.17 13.79
C ALA A 354 -11.98 30.18 12.71
N LEU A 355 -11.44 31.41 12.73
CA LEU A 355 -11.66 32.41 11.67
C LEU A 355 -11.13 31.93 10.31
N PHE A 356 -9.95 31.29 10.30
CA PHE A 356 -9.38 30.69 9.10
C PHE A 356 -10.29 29.58 8.55
N GLY A 357 -10.72 28.66 9.41
CA GLY A 357 -11.64 27.58 9.04
C GLY A 357 -12.97 28.11 8.50
N ALA A 358 -13.51 29.19 9.06
CA ALA A 358 -14.76 29.80 8.60
C ALA A 358 -14.64 30.57 7.27
N GLY A 359 -13.46 30.57 6.62
CA GLY A 359 -13.21 31.30 5.39
C GLY A 359 -13.13 32.82 5.56
N ARG A 360 -13.03 33.33 6.80
CA ARG A 360 -12.92 34.76 7.12
C ARG A 360 -11.47 35.23 6.99
N SER A 361 -10.91 35.07 5.80
CA SER A 361 -9.46 35.16 5.55
C SER A 361 -8.82 36.49 6.00
N ALA A 362 -9.51 37.63 5.82
CA ALA A 362 -8.99 38.93 6.23
C ALA A 362 -8.88 39.08 7.76
N GLU A 363 -9.86 38.56 8.50
CA GLU A 363 -9.88 38.60 9.96
C GLU A 363 -8.90 37.60 10.55
N ALA A 364 -8.81 36.41 9.96
CA ALA A 364 -7.79 35.42 10.29
C ALA A 364 -6.38 35.99 10.08
N GLU A 365 -6.15 36.66 8.94
CA GLU A 365 -4.85 37.28 8.62
C GLU A 365 -4.45 38.33 9.66
N ALA A 366 -5.37 39.23 10.03
CA ALA A 366 -5.13 40.24 11.06
C ALA A 366 -4.86 39.60 12.44
N ALA A 367 -5.58 38.53 12.78
CA ALA A 367 -5.39 37.81 14.04
C ALA A 367 -4.01 37.13 14.11
N PHE A 368 -3.58 36.45 13.04
CA PHE A 368 -2.25 35.85 12.97
C PHE A 368 -1.13 36.89 12.94
N ASP A 369 -1.33 38.03 12.28
CA ASP A 369 -0.36 39.14 12.32
C ASP A 369 -0.17 39.68 13.74
N SER A 370 -1.26 39.81 14.51
CA SER A 370 -1.17 40.19 15.93
C SER A 370 -0.44 39.16 16.78
N LEU A 371 -0.61 37.86 16.51
CA LEU A 371 0.12 36.79 17.20
C LEU A 371 1.61 36.83 16.87
N LEU A 372 1.97 37.01 15.60
CA LEU A 372 3.36 37.08 15.13
C LEU A 372 4.09 38.36 15.58
N GLN A 373 3.36 39.46 15.81
CA GLN A 373 3.93 40.65 16.44
C GLN A 373 4.32 40.39 17.91
N ALA A 374 3.55 39.58 18.62
CA ALA A 374 3.84 39.22 20.00
C ALA A 374 4.94 38.15 20.09
N ASP A 375 4.94 37.19 19.17
CA ASP A 375 5.94 36.13 19.05
C ASP A 375 6.25 35.83 17.57
N PRO A 376 7.36 36.37 17.03
CA PRO A 376 7.76 36.15 15.64
C PRO A 376 8.15 34.71 15.28
N ASP A 377 8.34 33.84 16.28
CA ASP A 377 8.69 32.43 16.14
C ASP A 377 7.52 31.50 16.49
N ALA A 378 6.31 32.04 16.66
CA ALA A 378 5.10 31.26 16.89
C ALA A 378 4.79 30.35 15.68
N ALA A 379 5.24 29.08 15.77
CA ALA A 379 5.19 28.12 14.67
C ALA A 379 3.79 27.92 14.08
N GLU A 380 2.76 27.81 14.92
CA GLU A 380 1.37 27.66 14.45
C GLU A 380 0.89 28.89 13.68
N ALA A 381 1.15 30.10 14.19
CA ALA A 381 0.76 31.33 13.52
C ALA A 381 1.50 31.51 12.17
N LEU A 382 2.79 31.14 12.11
CA LEU A 382 3.56 31.11 10.86
C LEU A 382 2.95 30.13 9.85
N ALA A 383 2.51 28.95 10.30
CA ALA A 383 1.92 27.94 9.43
C ALA A 383 0.62 28.44 8.78
N TYR A 384 -0.31 28.98 9.57
CA TYR A 384 -1.57 29.52 9.04
C TYR A 384 -1.37 30.78 8.19
N LYS A 385 -0.40 31.64 8.54
CA LYS A 385 -0.03 32.80 7.70
C LYS A 385 0.51 32.35 6.33
N GLY A 386 1.33 31.30 6.30
CA GLY A 386 1.78 30.65 5.07
C GLY A 386 0.60 30.15 4.22
N SER A 387 -0.37 29.45 4.82
CA SER A 387 -1.58 28.99 4.13
C SER A 387 -2.41 30.13 3.54
N LEU A 388 -2.65 31.20 4.31
CA LEU A 388 -3.35 32.40 3.83
C LEU A 388 -2.63 33.04 2.64
N MET A 389 -1.29 33.10 2.70
CA MET A 389 -0.48 33.65 1.62
C MET A 389 -0.55 32.80 0.35
N ALA A 390 -0.52 31.47 0.47
CA ALA A 390 -0.70 30.57 -0.66
C ALA A 390 -2.10 30.70 -1.29
N MET A 391 -3.16 30.81 -0.48
CA MET A 391 -4.53 31.00 -0.97
C MET A 391 -4.70 32.31 -1.76
N ARG A 392 -4.03 33.39 -1.35
CA ARG A 392 -4.00 34.65 -2.11
C ARG A 392 -3.41 34.47 -3.51
N GLY A 393 -2.44 33.56 -3.66
CA GLY A 393 -1.86 33.22 -4.96
C GLY A 393 -2.93 32.82 -5.99
N GLY A 394 -3.95 32.06 -5.58
CA GLY A 394 -5.05 31.64 -6.45
C GLY A 394 -5.95 32.76 -6.97
N GLN A 395 -5.83 33.98 -6.43
CA GLN A 395 -6.62 35.15 -6.82
C GLN A 395 -5.79 36.19 -7.60
N THR A 396 -4.53 35.86 -7.92
CA THR A 396 -3.59 36.78 -8.57
C THR A 396 -3.18 36.26 -9.95
N ASN A 397 -2.44 37.08 -10.70
CA ASN A 397 -1.88 36.63 -11.98
C ASN A 397 -0.78 35.55 -11.76
N PRO A 398 -0.47 34.71 -12.75
CA PRO A 398 0.44 33.57 -12.58
C PRO A 398 1.82 33.92 -12.03
N ALA A 399 2.40 35.05 -12.43
CA ALA A 399 3.74 35.46 -11.95
C ALA A 399 3.70 35.85 -10.46
N GLN A 400 2.68 36.58 -10.04
CA GLN A 400 2.46 36.92 -8.63
C GLN A 400 2.09 35.69 -7.80
N ALA A 401 1.31 34.76 -8.36
CA ALA A 401 0.93 33.52 -7.70
C ALA A 401 2.17 32.68 -7.35
N VAL A 402 3.12 32.55 -8.27
CA VAL A 402 4.38 31.83 -8.01
C VAL A 402 5.17 32.48 -6.87
N ALA A 403 5.32 33.81 -6.88
CA ALA A 403 6.03 34.52 -5.82
C ALA A 403 5.35 34.37 -4.45
N LEU A 404 4.02 34.46 -4.41
CA LEU A 404 3.23 34.29 -3.18
C LEU A 404 3.33 32.87 -2.63
N VAL A 405 3.24 31.85 -3.50
CA VAL A 405 3.36 30.45 -3.08
C VAL A 405 4.78 30.13 -2.60
N GLN A 406 5.82 30.67 -3.25
CA GLN A 406 7.21 30.50 -2.79
C GLN A 406 7.43 31.12 -1.40
N ALA A 407 6.93 32.35 -1.19
CA ALA A 407 7.01 33.01 0.11
C ALA A 407 6.16 32.28 1.17
N ALA A 408 5.01 31.72 0.80
CA ALA A 408 4.22 30.87 1.67
C ALA A 408 5.01 29.64 2.14
N PHE A 409 5.72 28.95 1.23
CA PHE A 409 6.56 27.81 1.60
C PHE A 409 7.72 28.20 2.52
N GLN A 410 8.30 29.39 2.39
CA GLN A 410 9.31 29.87 3.33
C GLN A 410 8.75 29.97 4.77
N LEU A 411 7.52 30.46 4.93
CA LEU A 411 6.84 30.52 6.23
C LEU A 411 6.50 29.12 6.76
N LEU A 412 5.98 28.25 5.89
CA LEU A 412 5.59 26.87 6.24
C LEU A 412 6.82 26.02 6.64
N ASP A 413 7.91 26.11 5.90
CA ASP A 413 9.15 25.38 6.21
C ASP A 413 9.76 25.87 7.53
N ARG A 414 9.72 27.19 7.78
CA ARG A 414 10.14 27.75 9.07
C ARG A 414 9.24 27.28 10.21
N ALA A 415 7.92 27.24 10.02
CA ALA A 415 6.99 26.73 11.02
C ALA A 415 7.28 25.27 11.40
N VAL A 416 7.50 24.40 10.40
CA VAL A 416 7.84 23.00 10.65
C VAL A 416 9.18 22.88 11.39
N ALA A 417 10.20 23.63 10.97
CA ALA A 417 11.51 23.62 11.63
C ALA A 417 11.44 24.07 13.10
N LEU A 418 10.71 25.15 13.40
CA LEU A 418 10.54 25.65 14.77
C LEU A 418 9.74 24.68 15.65
N SER A 419 8.69 24.08 15.10
CA SER A 419 7.87 23.10 15.83
C SER A 419 8.63 21.81 16.19
N ALA A 420 9.65 21.44 15.40
CA ALA A 420 10.47 20.27 15.66
C ALA A 420 11.49 20.48 16.80
N ALA A 421 11.86 21.72 17.11
CA ALA A 421 12.96 22.02 18.03
C ALA A 421 12.54 21.98 19.51
N SER A 422 11.31 22.35 19.88
CA SER A 422 10.80 22.34 21.28
C SER A 422 9.29 22.61 21.39
N GLY A 423 8.51 22.44 20.32
CA GLY A 423 7.09 22.82 20.31
C GLY A 423 6.17 21.82 21.01
N PRO A 424 4.99 22.25 21.49
CA PRO A 424 3.90 21.33 21.83
C PRO A 424 3.57 20.41 20.64
N GLU A 425 3.20 19.16 20.89
CA GLU A 425 2.87 18.19 19.82
C GLU A 425 1.79 18.73 18.86
N GLY A 426 0.82 19.49 19.38
CA GLY A 426 -0.20 20.17 18.58
C GLY A 426 0.36 21.20 17.58
N ALA A 427 1.43 21.92 17.94
CA ALA A 427 2.06 22.90 17.07
C ALA A 427 2.76 22.25 15.88
N ARG A 428 3.39 21.10 16.12
CA ARG A 428 4.02 20.30 15.07
C ARG A 428 2.98 19.70 14.14
N GLN A 429 1.89 19.16 14.69
CA GLN A 429 0.78 18.66 13.88
C GLN A 429 0.19 19.77 12.99
N ALA A 430 -0.09 20.94 13.54
CA ALA A 430 -0.64 22.08 12.79
C ALA A 430 0.30 22.57 11.68
N ALA A 431 1.61 22.66 11.96
CA ALA A 431 2.61 23.08 10.97
C ALA A 431 2.71 22.10 9.80
N LEU A 432 2.81 20.79 10.09
CA LEU A 432 2.85 19.74 9.08
C LEU A 432 1.56 19.72 8.25
N LEU A 433 0.40 19.80 8.89
CA LEU A 433 -0.89 19.74 8.21
C LEU A 433 -1.11 20.93 7.26
N ASN A 434 -0.76 22.14 7.71
CA ASN A 434 -0.84 23.33 6.84
C ASN A 434 0.09 23.19 5.62
N ARG A 435 1.33 22.74 5.83
CA ARG A 435 2.27 22.54 4.72
C ARG A 435 1.80 21.44 3.78
N ALA A 436 1.28 20.33 4.30
CA ALA A 436 0.72 19.24 3.52
C ALA A 436 -0.43 19.71 2.64
N ASN A 437 -1.41 20.42 3.22
CA ASN A 437 -2.58 20.92 2.49
C ASN A 437 -2.19 21.89 1.37
N VAL A 438 -1.28 22.83 1.66
CA VAL A 438 -0.79 23.76 0.62
C VAL A 438 -0.03 23.00 -0.46
N ALA A 439 0.86 22.08 -0.10
CA ALA A 439 1.61 21.24 -1.02
C ALA A 439 0.71 20.35 -1.91
N ALA A 440 -0.39 19.84 -1.36
CA ALA A 440 -1.38 19.04 -2.09
C ALA A 440 -2.24 19.88 -3.06
N ALA A 441 -2.46 21.16 -2.75
CA ALA A 441 -3.32 22.06 -3.51
C ALA A 441 -2.60 22.76 -4.67
N VAL A 442 -1.29 22.98 -4.57
CA VAL A 442 -0.52 23.68 -5.61
C VAL A 442 -0.26 22.78 -6.83
N PRO A 443 -0.18 23.35 -8.05
CA PRO A 443 0.06 22.55 -9.26
C PRO A 443 1.40 21.81 -9.23
N GLU A 444 1.35 20.48 -9.29
CA GLU A 444 2.54 19.62 -9.25
C GLU A 444 3.54 19.94 -10.36
N ALA A 445 3.07 20.22 -11.58
CA ALA A 445 3.91 20.57 -12.73
C ALA A 445 4.74 21.85 -12.53
N VAL A 446 4.38 22.71 -11.56
CA VAL A 446 5.08 23.96 -11.27
C VAL A 446 5.95 23.85 -10.03
N PHE A 447 5.44 23.19 -8.97
CA PHE A 447 6.07 23.22 -7.65
C PHE A 447 6.69 21.89 -7.21
N GLY A 448 6.26 20.74 -7.75
CA GLY A 448 6.81 19.42 -7.40
C GLY A 448 6.65 19.06 -5.92
N LYS A 449 5.48 19.33 -5.34
CA LYS A 449 5.24 19.32 -3.88
C LYS A 449 4.39 18.16 -3.39
N LEU A 450 3.81 17.34 -4.26
CA LEU A 450 2.93 16.24 -3.84
C LEU A 450 3.65 15.17 -2.98
N VAL A 451 4.92 14.87 -3.26
CA VAL A 451 5.70 13.93 -2.42
C VAL A 451 5.94 14.52 -1.03
N GLN A 452 6.18 15.83 -0.93
CA GLN A 452 6.29 16.52 0.36
C GLN A 452 4.95 16.51 1.11
N ALA A 453 3.84 16.73 0.41
CA ALA A 453 2.51 16.66 0.99
C ALA A 453 2.24 15.28 1.61
N ALA A 454 2.54 14.21 0.87
CA ALA A 454 2.36 12.85 1.35
C ALA A 454 3.20 12.54 2.60
N ALA A 455 4.47 12.95 2.62
CA ALA A 455 5.35 12.76 3.77
C ALA A 455 4.84 13.52 5.01
N ASP A 456 4.33 14.73 4.83
CA ASP A 456 3.77 15.52 5.93
C ASP A 456 2.46 14.90 6.46
N PHE A 457 1.58 14.40 5.59
CA PHE A 457 0.38 13.68 6.01
C PHE A 457 0.71 12.38 6.75
N GLU A 458 1.69 11.60 6.28
CA GLU A 458 2.18 10.42 6.98
C GLU A 458 2.77 10.77 8.37
N ALA A 459 3.51 11.87 8.47
CA ALA A 459 4.04 12.33 9.75
C ALA A 459 2.92 12.75 10.72
N VAL A 460 1.86 13.39 10.24
CA VAL A 460 0.67 13.70 11.06
C VAL A 460 -0.04 12.42 11.51
N ALA A 461 -0.21 11.44 10.61
CA ALA A 461 -0.78 10.14 10.94
C ALA A 461 0.02 9.42 12.03
N ALA A 462 1.36 9.47 11.96
CA ALA A 462 2.25 8.90 12.97
C ALA A 462 2.12 9.59 14.34
N LEU A 463 2.02 10.93 14.37
CA LEU A 463 1.79 11.68 15.61
C LEU A 463 0.46 11.29 16.27
N LEU A 464 -0.61 11.12 15.50
CA LEU A 464 -1.91 10.71 16.03
C LEU A 464 -1.89 9.27 16.57
N LYS A 465 -1.19 8.36 15.90
CA LYS A 465 -0.98 6.99 16.43
C LYS A 465 -0.23 7.04 17.77
N ALA A 466 0.85 7.82 17.84
CA ALA A 466 1.64 7.97 19.08
C ALA A 466 0.82 8.60 20.21
N GLY A 467 -0.04 9.57 19.90
CA GLY A 467 -0.95 10.21 20.84
C GLY A 467 -2.19 9.39 21.24
N GLY A 468 -2.26 8.11 20.86
CA GLY A 468 -3.37 7.21 21.21
C GLY A 468 -4.66 7.43 20.41
N GLN A 469 -4.59 8.11 19.26
CA GLN A 469 -5.70 8.36 18.35
C GLN A 469 -5.49 7.69 16.98
N PRO A 470 -5.26 6.35 16.91
CA PRO A 470 -4.92 5.66 15.66
C PRO A 470 -6.04 5.74 14.61
N ARG A 471 -7.29 5.87 15.05
CA ARG A 471 -8.47 6.04 14.18
C ARG A 471 -8.46 7.38 13.44
N GLY A 472 -7.93 8.42 14.06
CA GLY A 472 -7.72 9.73 13.44
C GLY A 472 -6.64 9.73 12.36
N ALA A 473 -5.76 8.73 12.34
CA ALA A 473 -4.67 8.62 11.37
C ALA A 473 -5.12 8.16 9.97
N ALA A 474 -6.24 7.41 9.89
CA ALA A 474 -6.74 6.82 8.64
C ALA A 474 -6.97 7.86 7.53
N GLY A 475 -7.60 8.99 7.86
CA GLY A 475 -7.86 10.06 6.90
C GLY A 475 -6.57 10.67 6.32
N TYR A 476 -5.52 10.79 7.13
CA TYR A 476 -4.24 11.33 6.67
C TYR A 476 -3.46 10.35 5.81
N TYR A 477 -3.52 9.04 6.10
CA TYR A 477 -3.00 8.03 5.18
C TYR A 477 -3.73 8.05 3.83
N LEU A 478 -5.05 8.27 3.83
CA LEU A 478 -5.81 8.42 2.59
C LEU A 478 -5.34 9.64 1.77
N GLU A 479 -5.18 10.79 2.39
CA GLU A 479 -4.69 12.00 1.68
C GLU A 479 -3.23 11.83 1.20
N ALA A 480 -2.38 11.16 1.98
CA ALA A 480 -1.04 10.80 1.55
C ALA A 480 -1.07 9.89 0.31
N ALA A 481 -1.96 8.90 0.29
CA ALA A 481 -2.15 8.00 -0.84
C ALA A 481 -2.53 8.75 -2.11
N LEU A 482 -3.52 9.65 -2.02
CA LEU A 482 -3.97 10.47 -3.14
C LEU A 482 -2.86 11.39 -3.68
N CYS A 483 -2.02 11.94 -2.80
CA CYS A 483 -0.89 12.77 -3.21
C CYS A 483 0.18 11.95 -3.94
N LEU A 484 0.53 10.77 -3.42
CA LEU A 484 1.50 9.86 -4.03
C LEU A 484 1.03 9.39 -5.41
N GLU A 485 -0.26 9.05 -5.55
CA GLU A 485 -0.84 8.65 -6.83
C GLU A 485 -0.76 9.78 -7.86
N LYS A 486 -1.17 11.00 -7.48
CA LYS A 486 -1.05 12.19 -8.36
C LYS A 486 0.41 12.50 -8.73
N ALA A 487 1.38 12.13 -7.89
CA ALA A 487 2.82 12.24 -8.15
C ALA A 487 3.38 11.07 -8.99
N GLY A 488 2.54 10.12 -9.43
CA GLY A 488 2.94 8.91 -10.16
C GLY A 488 3.70 7.89 -9.31
N ARG A 489 3.52 7.92 -7.98
CA ARG A 489 4.08 6.96 -7.00
C ARG A 489 3.01 5.94 -6.59
N ASP A 490 2.44 5.26 -7.58
CA ASP A 490 1.25 4.40 -7.43
C ASP A 490 1.39 3.33 -6.33
N GLN A 491 2.60 2.81 -6.16
CA GLN A 491 2.85 1.82 -5.12
C GLN A 491 2.82 2.42 -3.73
N ALA A 492 3.59 3.50 -3.50
CA ALA A 492 3.59 4.14 -2.20
C ALA A 492 2.17 4.60 -1.86
N ALA A 493 1.41 5.04 -2.87
CA ALA A 493 -0.02 5.30 -2.74
C ALA A 493 -0.81 4.06 -2.31
N ARG A 494 -0.61 2.90 -2.95
CA ARG A 494 -1.24 1.64 -2.57
C ARG A 494 -0.99 1.27 -1.11
N THR A 495 0.26 1.34 -0.66
CA THR A 495 0.62 1.08 0.75
C THR A 495 -0.14 2.02 1.69
N MET A 496 -0.23 3.31 1.35
CA MET A 496 -0.98 4.27 2.16
C MET A 496 -2.49 4.03 2.15
N PHE A 497 -3.08 3.61 1.02
CA PHE A 497 -4.49 3.24 0.98
C PHE A 497 -4.80 2.04 1.89
N LEU A 498 -3.90 1.05 1.94
CA LEU A 498 -4.04 -0.11 2.83
C LEU A 498 -3.89 0.29 4.30
N ARG A 499 -2.92 1.16 4.64
CA ARG A 499 -2.80 1.74 5.99
C ARG A 499 -4.04 2.55 6.40
N ALA A 500 -4.64 3.27 5.47
CA ALA A 500 -5.88 3.99 5.72
C ALA A 500 -7.02 3.01 6.01
N LEU A 501 -7.12 1.91 5.26
CA LEU A 501 -8.16 0.90 5.44
C LEU A 501 -8.03 0.19 6.80
N SER A 502 -6.83 -0.21 7.19
CA SER A 502 -6.61 -0.95 8.45
C SER A 502 -6.94 -0.14 9.71
N LEU A 503 -6.98 1.19 9.60
CA LEU A 503 -7.24 2.10 10.73
C LEU A 503 -8.62 2.77 10.71
N ALA A 504 -9.37 2.67 9.62
CA ALA A 504 -10.63 3.39 9.45
C ALA A 504 -11.79 2.73 10.24
N GLU A 505 -12.41 3.48 11.17
CA GLU A 505 -13.68 3.07 11.79
C GLU A 505 -14.85 3.08 10.81
N ARG A 506 -14.76 3.99 9.85
CA ARG A 506 -15.74 4.29 8.82
C ARG A 506 -15.03 4.19 7.48
N PRO A 507 -14.85 2.96 6.95
CA PRO A 507 -13.96 2.75 5.83
C PRO A 507 -14.62 3.08 4.49
N ALA A 508 -15.89 3.52 4.41
CA ALA A 508 -16.60 3.61 3.13
C ALA A 508 -15.90 4.57 2.15
N ARG A 509 -15.36 5.69 2.63
CA ARG A 509 -14.53 6.58 1.80
C ARG A 509 -13.25 5.89 1.29
N VAL A 510 -12.55 5.12 2.12
CA VAL A 510 -11.32 4.41 1.72
C VAL A 510 -11.65 3.24 0.78
N GLU A 511 -12.69 2.47 1.10
CA GLU A 511 -13.20 1.37 0.29
C GLU A 511 -13.68 1.85 -1.08
N LEU A 512 -14.34 3.01 -1.15
CA LEU A 512 -14.71 3.62 -2.41
C LEU A 512 -13.49 3.93 -3.27
N GLU A 513 -12.44 4.51 -2.69
CA GLU A 513 -11.20 4.81 -3.41
C GLU A 513 -10.45 3.54 -3.83
N LEU A 514 -10.41 2.51 -2.98
CA LEU A 514 -9.86 1.19 -3.32
C LEU A 514 -10.66 0.50 -4.44
N ALA A 515 -12.00 0.56 -4.38
CA ALA A 515 -12.91 -0.04 -5.36
C ALA A 515 -12.81 0.65 -6.73
N ARG A 516 -12.72 1.99 -6.76
CA ARG A 516 -12.46 2.77 -7.99
C ARG A 516 -11.19 2.33 -8.71
N ARG A 517 -10.19 1.88 -7.95
CA ARG A 517 -8.88 1.42 -8.43
C ARG A 517 -8.82 -0.09 -8.66
N GLY A 518 -9.90 -0.81 -8.37
CA GLY A 518 -10.00 -2.26 -8.53
C GLY A 518 -9.22 -3.07 -7.49
N TYR A 519 -8.78 -2.44 -6.39
CA TYR A 519 -8.10 -3.12 -5.29
C TYR A 519 -9.06 -3.92 -4.39
N ARG A 520 -10.36 -3.62 -4.46
CA ARG A 520 -11.43 -4.34 -3.78
C ARG A 520 -12.66 -4.40 -4.69
N ARG A 521 -13.37 -5.52 -4.72
CA ARG A 521 -14.61 -5.68 -5.53
C ARG A 521 -15.85 -5.68 -4.66
#